data_AF-A0A353Z2B6-F1
#
_entry.id   AF-A0A353Z2B6-F1
#
_cell.length_a   1.000
_cell.length_b   1.000
_cell.length_c   1.000
_cell.angle_alpha   90.00
_cell.angle_beta   90.00
_cell.angle_gamma   90.00
#
_symmetry.space_group_name_H-M   'P 1'
#
loop_
_entity.id
_entity.type
_entity.pdbx_description
1 polymer ?
#
loop_
_entity_poly.entity_id
_entity_poly.type
_entity_poly.pdbx_seq_one_letter_code
_entity_poly.pdbx_strand_id
1 'polypeptide(L)'
;MKTTKNLGKLAWILILIFSLTSLQVHGQKEDTRNLKNFEKISFSISGDLFIEQGPNYSLKLVGDQKDLERIITEVKNDVLIIKTKSYTRSFN
;
A
#
# COMPACT_ATOMS: atom_id res chain seq x y z
N MET A 1 51.27 24.80 0.04
CA MET A 1 50.08 24.72 -0.83
C MET A 1 49.94 23.30 -1.41
N LYS A 2 49.39 22.33 -0.66
CA LYS A 2 49.21 20.92 -1.07
C LYS A 2 47.77 20.41 -0.91
N THR A 3 46.80 21.31 -0.74
CA THR A 3 45.41 20.96 -0.39
C THR A 3 44.45 20.91 -1.58
N THR A 4 44.82 21.46 -2.75
CA THR A 4 43.90 21.63 -3.89
C THR A 4 43.59 20.32 -4.64
N LYS A 5 44.50 19.34 -4.66
CA LYS A 5 44.30 18.05 -5.35
C LYS A 5 43.33 17.10 -4.63
N ASN A 6 43.18 17.24 -3.32
CA ASN A 6 42.26 16.42 -2.51
C ASN A 6 40.85 17.00 -2.47
N LEU A 7 40.69 18.29 -2.79
CA LEU A 7 39.41 18.97 -2.83
C LEU A 7 38.51 18.46 -3.97
N GLY A 8 39.08 18.18 -5.15
CA GLY A 8 38.36 17.56 -6.26
C GLY A 8 37.93 16.12 -5.96
N LYS A 9 38.75 15.36 -5.22
CA LYS A 9 38.41 14.00 -4.77
C LYS A 9 37.29 14.01 -3.72
N LEU A 10 37.32 14.97 -2.79
CA LEU A 10 36.25 15.17 -1.81
C LEU A 10 34.93 15.58 -2.47
N ALA A 11 34.97 16.44 -3.49
CA ALA A 11 33.79 16.81 -4.28
C ALA A 11 33.18 15.59 -5.01
N TRP A 12 34.03 14.73 -5.59
CA TRP A 12 33.59 13.48 -6.22
C TRP A 12 32.94 12.51 -5.22
N ILE A 13 33.51 12.36 -4.02
CA ILE A 13 32.94 11.53 -2.95
C ILE A 13 31.57 12.07 -2.50
N LEU A 14 31.41 13.40 -2.43
CA LEU A 14 30.15 14.03 -2.03
C LEU A 14 29.04 13.82 -3.07
N ILE A 15 29.37 13.89 -4.37
CA ILE A 15 28.44 13.60 -5.48
C ILE A 15 28.01 12.12 -5.45
N LEU A 16 28.93 11.21 -5.15
CA LEU A 16 28.66 9.78 -5.02
C LEU A 16 27.69 9.48 -3.86
N ILE A 17 27.85 10.15 -2.72
CA ILE A 17 26.95 10.01 -1.56
C ILE A 17 25.55 10.59 -1.86
N PHE A 18 25.45 11.69 -2.62
CA PHE A 18 24.17 12.31 -2.95
C PHE A 18 23.31 11.46 -3.90
N SER A 19 23.95 10.70 -4.80
CA SER A 19 23.26 9.82 -5.77
C SER A 19 22.52 8.63 -5.16
N LEU A 20 22.72 8.31 -3.87
CA LEU A 20 22.02 7.20 -3.20
C LEU A 20 20.61 7.57 -2.67
N THR A 21 20.16 8.81 -2.81
CA THR A 21 18.95 9.29 -2.09
C THR A 21 17.64 9.24 -2.88
N SER A 22 17.60 8.82 -4.15
CA SER A 22 16.45 9.09 -5.03
C SER A 22 15.73 7.88 -5.62
N LEU A 23 15.44 6.84 -4.83
CA LEU A 23 14.48 5.80 -5.25
C LEU A 23 13.51 5.46 -4.12
N GLN A 24 12.71 6.43 -3.70
CA GLN A 24 11.46 6.16 -3.00
C GLN A 24 10.41 5.84 -4.06
N VAL A 25 10.39 4.60 -4.54
CA VAL A 25 9.33 4.10 -5.44
C VAL A 25 8.02 4.06 -4.65
N HIS A 26 7.21 5.11 -4.80
CA HIS A 26 5.84 5.15 -4.30
C HIS A 26 4.95 4.42 -5.32
N GLY A 27 5.12 3.10 -5.42
CA GLY A 27 4.25 2.23 -6.20
C GLY A 27 3.04 1.81 -5.37
N GLN A 28 1.89 1.64 -6.03
CA GLN A 28 0.71 1.02 -5.42
C GLN A 28 1.12 -0.34 -4.86
N LYS A 29 0.76 -0.61 -3.60
CA LYS A 29 1.03 -1.88 -2.96
C LYS A 29 -0.10 -2.85 -3.27
N GLU A 30 0.25 -4.12 -3.41
CA GLU A 30 -0.70 -5.20 -3.53
C GLU A 30 -0.83 -5.93 -2.19
N ASP A 31 -2.07 -6.09 -1.70
CA ASP A 31 -2.38 -6.87 -0.50
C ASP A 31 -3.33 -8.02 -0.88
N THR A 32 -2.88 -9.26 -0.72
CA THR A 32 -3.67 -10.46 -1.01
C THR A 32 -4.16 -11.07 0.30
N ARG A 33 -5.48 -11.15 0.47
CA ARG A 33 -6.10 -11.65 1.71
C ARG A 33 -6.76 -13.00 1.47
N ASN A 34 -6.44 -13.97 2.31
CA ASN A 34 -7.01 -15.31 2.24
C ASN A 34 -8.37 -15.33 2.96
N LEU A 35 -9.44 -15.11 2.21
CA LEU A 35 -10.82 -15.12 2.67
C LEU A 35 -11.54 -16.27 1.95
N LYS A 36 -12.43 -16.97 2.64
CA LYS A 36 -13.10 -18.17 2.11
C LYS A 36 -14.60 -18.10 2.34
N ASN A 37 -15.34 -18.86 1.54
CA ASN A 37 -16.77 -19.16 1.71
C ASN A 37 -17.65 -17.90 1.76
N PHE A 38 -17.54 -17.02 0.76
CA PHE A 38 -18.46 -15.89 0.62
C PHE A 38 -19.23 -16.00 -0.69
N GLU A 39 -20.53 -15.70 -0.65
CA GLU A 39 -21.45 -15.73 -1.80
C GLU A 39 -21.89 -14.32 -2.20
N LYS A 40 -21.66 -13.33 -1.33
CA LYS A 40 -22.07 -11.94 -1.52
C LYS A 40 -20.90 -11.02 -1.23
N ILE A 41 -20.91 -9.85 -1.88
CA ILE A 41 -19.91 -8.80 -1.68
C ILE A 41 -20.62 -7.53 -1.21
N SER A 42 -20.17 -6.99 -0.08
CA SER A 42 -20.54 -5.67 0.42
C SER A 42 -19.33 -4.75 0.27
N PHE A 43 -19.42 -3.83 -0.68
CA PHE A 43 -18.34 -2.91 -1.05
C PHE A 43 -18.71 -1.48 -0.62
N SER A 44 -18.08 -1.00 0.45
CA SER A 44 -18.36 0.30 1.09
C SER A 44 -17.10 1.16 1.17
N ILE A 45 -16.34 1.21 0.08
CA ILE A 45 -15.19 2.09 -0.11
C ILE A 45 -15.30 2.77 -1.48
N SER A 46 -14.59 3.87 -1.68
CA SER A 46 -14.44 4.46 -3.01
C SER A 46 -13.35 3.71 -3.78
N GLY A 47 -13.66 3.18 -4.95
CA GLY A 47 -12.72 2.48 -5.81
C GLY A 47 -13.42 1.63 -6.87
N ASP A 48 -12.62 1.00 -7.72
CA ASP A 48 -13.10 0.10 -8.77
C ASP A 48 -13.15 -1.34 -8.25
N LEU A 49 -14.23 -2.06 -8.59
CA LEU A 49 -14.45 -3.45 -8.20
C LEU A 49 -14.47 -4.34 -9.44
N PHE A 50 -13.49 -5.23 -9.52
CA PHE A 50 -13.41 -6.28 -10.55
C PHE A 50 -13.78 -7.62 -9.92
N ILE A 51 -14.65 -8.38 -10.58
CA ILE A 51 -15.17 -9.66 -10.07
C ILE A 51 -14.92 -10.75 -11.11
N GLU A 52 -14.30 -11.84 -10.67
CA GLU A 52 -14.17 -13.08 -11.42
C GLU A 52 -14.84 -14.20 -10.64
N GLN A 53 -15.68 -15.00 -11.30
CA GLN A 53 -16.37 -16.14 -10.70
C GLN A 53 -15.64 -17.43 -11.06
N GLY A 54 -15.27 -18.22 -10.05
CA GLY A 54 -14.52 -19.46 -10.25
C GLY A 54 -14.50 -20.33 -8.99
N PRO A 55 -13.79 -21.46 -9.02
CA PRO A 55 -13.77 -22.44 -7.92
C PRO A 55 -12.96 -21.98 -6.70
N ASN A 56 -12.19 -20.89 -6.82
CA ASN A 56 -11.29 -20.41 -5.78
C ASN A 56 -11.73 -19.04 -5.26
N TYR A 57 -11.56 -18.81 -3.96
CA TYR A 57 -11.79 -17.52 -3.33
C TYR A 57 -10.48 -16.74 -3.23
N SER A 58 -10.49 -15.48 -3.68
CA SER A 58 -9.35 -14.57 -3.58
C SER A 58 -9.81 -13.14 -3.48
N LEU A 59 -9.08 -12.32 -2.71
CA LEU A 59 -9.23 -10.88 -2.66
C LEU A 59 -7.86 -10.22 -2.83
N LYS A 60 -7.73 -9.38 -3.85
CA LYS A 60 -6.57 -8.53 -4.10
C LYS A 60 -6.96 -7.07 -3.96
N LEU A 61 -6.26 -6.33 -3.10
CA LEU A 61 -6.42 -4.89 -2.95
C LEU A 61 -5.18 -4.20 -3.51
N VAL A 62 -5.38 -3.14 -4.29
CA VAL A 62 -4.30 -2.35 -4.89
C VAL A 62 -4.54 -0.88 -4.54
N GLY A 63 -3.52 -0.22 -4.00
CA GLY A 63 -3.61 1.19 -3.64
C GLY A 63 -2.44 1.69 -2.80
N ASP A 64 -2.58 2.91 -2.29
CA ASP A 64 -1.60 3.50 -1.39
C ASP A 64 -1.62 2.78 -0.04
N GLN A 65 -0.44 2.57 0.55
CA GLN A 65 -0.30 1.83 1.80
C GLN A 65 -1.20 2.38 2.92
N LYS A 66 -1.31 3.71 3.04
CA LYS A 66 -2.12 4.37 4.06
C LYS A 66 -3.60 4.03 3.94
N ASP A 67 -4.09 3.83 2.72
CA ASP A 67 -5.48 3.47 2.46
C ASP A 67 -5.70 1.99 2.71
N LEU A 68 -4.79 1.13 2.24
CA LEU A 68 -4.85 -0.32 2.48
C LEU A 68 -4.87 -0.68 3.97
N GLU A 69 -4.07 0.02 4.79
CA GLU A 69 -4.03 -0.15 6.26
C GLU A 69 -5.36 0.24 6.94
N ARG A 70 -6.17 1.06 6.29
CA ARG A 70 -7.48 1.50 6.77
C ARG A 70 -8.63 0.62 6.28
N ILE A 71 -8.40 -0.27 5.32
CA ILE A 71 -9.43 -1.17 4.79
C ILE A 71 -9.57 -2.40 5.70
N ILE A 72 -10.77 -2.59 6.21
CA ILE A 72 -11.21 -3.80 6.91
C ILE A 72 -11.84 -4.73 5.88
N THR A 73 -11.42 -6.00 5.91
CA THR A 73 -12.02 -7.08 5.15
C THR A 73 -12.39 -8.22 6.09
N GLU A 74 -13.64 -8.64 6.08
CA GLU A 74 -14.11 -9.76 6.89
C GLU A 74 -15.23 -10.50 6.17
N VAL A 75 -15.35 -11.81 6.40
CA VAL A 75 -16.51 -12.58 5.95
C VAL A 75 -17.47 -12.75 7.13
N LYS A 76 -18.72 -12.34 6.96
CA LYS A 76 -19.80 -12.50 7.95
C LYS A 76 -21.08 -12.94 7.24
N ASN A 77 -21.69 -14.03 7.69
CA ASN A 77 -22.92 -14.59 7.11
C ASN A 77 -22.81 -14.75 5.58
N ASP A 78 -21.71 -15.34 5.13
CA ASP A 78 -21.38 -15.54 3.72
C ASP A 78 -21.25 -14.25 2.88
N VAL A 79 -21.14 -13.09 3.53
CA VAL A 79 -20.88 -11.80 2.89
C VAL A 79 -19.43 -11.39 3.12
N LEU A 80 -18.68 -11.19 2.04
CA LEU A 80 -17.41 -10.48 2.06
C LEU A 80 -17.67 -8.99 2.25
N ILE A 81 -17.33 -8.47 3.42
CA ILE A 81 -17.47 -7.05 3.77
C ILE A 81 -16.13 -6.36 3.55
N ILE A 82 -16.12 -5.34 2.69
CA ILE A 82 -14.98 -4.47 2.39
C ILE A 82 -15.37 -3.04 2.76
N LYS A 83 -14.76 -2.48 3.82
CA LYS A 83 -15.10 -1.16 4.36
C LYS A 83 -13.89 -0.44 4.92
N THR A 84 -13.96 0.89 5.01
CA THR A 84 -12.95 1.66 5.74
C THR A 84 -13.19 1.59 7.26
N LYS A 85 -12.12 1.59 8.06
CA LYS A 85 -12.19 1.81 9.52
C LYS A 85 -13.01 3.07 9.81
N SER A 86 -14.11 2.93 10.55
CA SER A 86 -14.87 4.07 11.05
C SER A 86 -14.07 4.76 12.14
N TYR A 87 -13.81 6.06 12.00
CA TYR A 87 -13.28 6.88 13.07
C TYR A 87 -14.46 7.56 13.76
N THR A 88 -15.09 6.85 14.70
CA THR A 88 -16.07 7.50 15.58
C THR A 88 -15.31 8.45 16.49
N ARG A 89 -15.31 9.74 16.15
CA ARG A 89 -14.83 10.78 17.07
C ARG A 89 -15.91 10.93 18.14
N SER A 90 -15.68 10.33 19.30
CA SER A 90 -16.52 10.59 20.47
C SER A 90 -16.32 12.05 20.86
N PHE A 91 -17.33 12.89 20.62
CA PHE A 91 -17.38 14.23 21.20
C PHE A 91 -17.92 14.05 22.62
N ASN A 92 -17.01 14.16 23.59
CA ASN A 92 -17.35 14.29 25.00
C ASN A 92 -17.32 15.76 25.39
#